data_AF-A0A3Q7XKN6-F1
#
_entry.id   AF-A0A3Q7XKN6-F1
#
_cell.length_a   1.000
_cell.length_b   1.000
_cell.length_c   1.000
_cell.angle_alpha   90.00
_cell.angle_beta   90.00
_cell.angle_gamma   90.00
#
_symmetry.space_group_name_H-M   'P 1'
#
loop_
_entity.id
_entity.type
_entity.pdbx_description
1 polymer ?
#
loop_
_entity_poly.entity_id
_entity_poly.type
_entity_poly.pdbx_seq_one_letter_code
_entity_poly.pdbx_strand_id
1 'polypeptide(L)'
;MEASESMDLANNVLARASQVFVKRQPEIHLFCARFREQAGDLVGARAAYQLVHTEISPGLLEAIIRHGNMEYRLGKLEDAFSLYEQAIAIEKGKEHSQTLPMLFAQYSRFVYLASGNAEKAREILVGGLDNATLSKALLEAFLFCVLQLPSVDLLKSSRFFSLVV
;
A
#
# COMPACT_ATOMS: atom_id res chain seq x y z
N MET A 1 -14.11 34.18 5.64
CA MET A 1 -15.51 33.74 5.72
C MET A 1 -15.87 32.89 4.50
N GLU A 2 -15.69 33.42 3.28
CA GLU A 2 -15.97 32.70 2.01
C GLU A 2 -15.21 31.37 1.83
N ALA A 3 -13.95 31.28 2.24
CA ALA A 3 -13.17 30.04 2.15
C ALA A 3 -13.71 28.91 3.05
N SER A 4 -14.27 29.26 4.22
CA SER A 4 -14.90 28.27 5.12
C SER A 4 -16.19 27.74 4.51
N GLU A 5 -17.01 28.63 3.96
CA GLU A 5 -18.27 28.28 3.32
C GLU A 5 -18.05 27.39 2.07
N SER A 6 -17.04 27.70 1.27
CA SER A 6 -16.65 26.85 0.13
C SER A 6 -16.20 25.45 0.58
N MET A 7 -15.47 25.36 1.70
CA MET A 7 -15.03 24.09 2.27
C MET A 7 -16.22 23.25 2.78
N ASP A 8 -17.18 23.90 3.44
CA ASP A 8 -18.41 23.24 3.92
C ASP A 8 -19.26 22.69 2.77
N LEU A 9 -19.39 23.47 1.68
CA LEU A 9 -20.06 23.00 0.46
C LEU A 9 -19.34 21.79 -0.16
N ALA A 10 -18.01 21.82 -0.25
CA ALA A 10 -17.23 20.70 -0.77
C ALA A 10 -17.42 19.44 0.08
N ASN A 11 -17.38 19.57 1.41
CA ASN A 11 -17.63 18.48 2.35
C ASN A 11 -19.05 17.89 2.17
N ASN A 12 -20.05 18.74 1.97
CA ASN A 12 -21.42 18.29 1.72
C ASN A 12 -21.56 17.51 0.40
N VAL A 13 -20.91 17.98 -0.68
CA VAL A 13 -20.89 17.27 -1.97
C VAL A 13 -20.23 15.90 -1.81
N LEU A 14 -19.08 15.83 -1.14
CA LEU A 14 -18.38 14.58 -0.90
C LEU A 14 -19.17 13.61 -0.03
N ALA A 15 -19.84 14.10 1.01
CA ALA A 15 -20.72 13.29 1.85
C ALA A 15 -21.85 12.69 1.00
N ARG A 16 -22.53 13.49 0.17
CA ARG A 16 -23.60 12.98 -0.70
C ARG A 16 -23.08 11.98 -1.74
N ALA A 17 -21.92 12.26 -2.36
CA ALA A 17 -21.33 11.36 -3.34
C ALA A 17 -20.99 10.00 -2.69
N SER A 18 -20.21 10.01 -1.62
CA SER A 18 -19.71 8.81 -0.94
C SER A 18 -20.77 8.05 -0.13
N GLN A 19 -21.84 8.71 0.35
CA GLN A 19 -22.84 8.08 1.21
C GLN A 19 -24.21 7.87 0.57
N VAL A 20 -24.49 8.45 -0.60
CA VAL A 20 -25.79 8.29 -1.28
C VAL A 20 -25.61 7.68 -2.66
N PHE A 21 -24.83 8.30 -3.53
CA PHE A 21 -24.83 7.98 -4.95
C PHE A 21 -23.87 6.86 -5.34
N VAL A 22 -22.62 6.93 -4.88
CA VAL A 22 -21.52 6.06 -5.34
C VAL A 22 -20.82 5.35 -4.18
N LYS A 23 -21.62 4.83 -3.23
CA LYS A 23 -21.13 4.29 -1.95
C LYS A 23 -20.11 3.16 -2.04
N ARG A 24 -20.11 2.40 -3.14
CA ARG A 24 -19.23 1.24 -3.34
C ARG A 24 -18.14 1.48 -4.40
N GLN A 25 -18.02 2.69 -4.94
CA GLN A 25 -16.96 3.01 -5.90
C GLN A 25 -15.71 3.47 -5.15
N PRO A 26 -14.60 2.70 -5.16
CA PRO A 26 -13.41 3.04 -4.39
C PRO A 26 -12.82 4.41 -4.73
N GLU A 27 -12.97 4.84 -5.99
CA GLU A 27 -12.36 6.07 -6.53
C GLU A 27 -12.86 7.32 -5.82
N ILE A 28 -14.17 7.41 -5.53
CA ILE A 28 -14.72 8.56 -4.81
C ILE A 28 -14.23 8.60 -3.36
N HIS A 29 -14.03 7.44 -2.74
CA HIS A 29 -13.58 7.35 -1.35
C HIS A 29 -12.08 7.66 -1.23
N LEU A 30 -11.26 7.21 -2.20
CA LEU A 30 -9.87 7.62 -2.34
C LEU A 30 -9.75 9.12 -2.57
N PHE A 31 -10.64 9.70 -3.39
CA PHE A 31 -10.72 11.14 -3.58
C PHE A 31 -11.05 11.86 -2.26
N CYS A 32 -12.06 11.39 -1.51
CA CYS A 32 -12.42 11.94 -0.21
C CYS A 32 -11.26 11.90 0.77
N ALA A 33 -10.54 10.78 0.86
CA ALA A 33 -9.39 10.61 1.74
C ALA A 33 -8.28 11.63 1.42
N ARG A 34 -7.91 11.76 0.14
CA ARG A 34 -6.90 12.72 -0.31
C ARG A 34 -7.34 14.17 -0.08
N PHE A 35 -8.61 14.48 -0.32
CA PHE A 35 -9.16 15.82 -0.10
C PHE A 35 -9.06 16.22 1.38
N ARG A 36 -9.44 15.31 2.29
CA ARG A 36 -9.32 15.52 3.74
C ARG A 36 -7.87 15.67 4.18
N GLU A 37 -6.96 14.86 3.64
CA GLU A 37 -5.53 14.99 3.91
C GLU A 37 -5.02 16.38 3.54
N GLN A 38 -5.34 16.85 2.33
CA GLN A 38 -4.93 18.17 1.85
C GLN A 38 -5.55 19.32 2.65
N ALA A 39 -6.74 19.12 3.20
CA ALA A 39 -7.40 20.07 4.08
C ALA A 39 -6.91 20.03 5.54
N GLY A 40 -6.01 19.10 5.88
CA GLY A 40 -5.50 18.93 7.24
C GLY A 40 -6.41 18.09 8.16
N ASP A 41 -7.54 17.56 7.67
CA ASP A 41 -8.37 16.58 8.38
C ASP A 41 -7.72 15.20 8.32
N LEU A 42 -6.62 15.02 9.06
CA LEU A 42 -5.85 13.78 9.09
C LEU A 42 -6.63 12.60 9.68
N VAL A 43 -7.54 12.89 10.64
CA VAL A 43 -8.38 11.86 11.26
C VAL A 43 -9.38 11.32 10.24
N GLY A 44 -10.08 12.22 9.54
CA GLY A 44 -11.01 11.82 8.49
C GLY A 44 -10.32 11.22 7.27
N ALA A 45 -9.13 11.68 6.91
CA ALA A 45 -8.33 11.08 5.83
C ALA A 45 -7.96 9.62 6.15
N ARG A 46 -7.46 9.37 7.37
CA ARG A 46 -7.13 8.02 7.86
C ARG A 46 -8.36 7.11 7.83
N ALA A 47 -9.49 7.59 8.37
CA ALA A 47 -10.75 6.84 8.38
C ALA A 47 -11.23 6.51 6.96
N ALA A 48 -11.15 7.47 6.02
CA ALA A 48 -11.55 7.26 4.64
C ALA A 48 -10.64 6.27 3.91
N TYR A 49 -9.31 6.35 4.08
CA TYR A 49 -8.39 5.36 3.53
C TYR A 49 -8.66 3.97 4.10
N GLN A 50 -8.84 3.87 5.41
CA GLN A 50 -9.14 2.61 6.10
C GLN A 50 -10.41 1.97 5.55
N LEU A 51 -11.51 2.73 5.47
CA LEU A 51 -12.77 2.27 4.90
C LEU A 51 -12.60 1.64 3.51
N VAL A 52 -11.74 2.21 2.67
CA VAL A 52 -11.50 1.67 1.33
C VAL A 52 -10.84 0.28 1.39
N HIS A 53 -9.75 0.13 2.13
CA HIS A 53 -8.99 -1.12 2.13
C HIS A 53 -9.49 -2.18 3.12
N THR A 54 -10.46 -1.86 3.98
CA THR A 54 -11.10 -2.83 4.89
C THR A 54 -12.52 -3.22 4.49
N GLU A 55 -13.30 -2.34 3.87
CA GLU A 55 -14.73 -2.57 3.62
C GLU A 55 -15.14 -2.44 2.15
N ILE A 56 -14.75 -1.36 1.48
CA ILE A 56 -15.27 -1.06 0.12
C ILE A 56 -14.58 -1.93 -0.93
N SER A 57 -13.26 -2.03 -0.85
CA SER A 57 -12.45 -2.84 -1.75
C SER A 57 -11.25 -3.42 -0.99
N PRO A 58 -11.48 -4.47 -0.18
CA PRO A 58 -10.43 -5.14 0.55
C PRO A 58 -9.34 -5.65 -0.39
N GLY A 59 -8.08 -5.30 -0.10
CA GLY A 59 -6.95 -5.62 -0.97
C GLY A 59 -6.73 -4.63 -2.12
N LEU A 60 -7.43 -3.49 -2.17
CA LEU A 60 -7.11 -2.43 -3.12
C LEU A 60 -5.74 -1.82 -2.80
N LEU A 61 -4.73 -2.22 -3.57
CA LEU A 61 -3.35 -1.83 -3.37
C LEU A 61 -3.14 -0.31 -3.36
N GLU A 62 -3.86 0.43 -4.21
CA GLU A 62 -3.76 1.89 -4.27
C GLU A 62 -4.14 2.55 -2.94
N ALA A 63 -5.16 2.05 -2.24
CA ALA A 63 -5.58 2.59 -0.97
C ALA A 63 -4.50 2.41 0.11
N ILE A 64 -3.90 1.22 0.15
CA ILE A 64 -2.82 0.88 1.11
C ILE A 64 -1.58 1.75 0.83
N ILE A 65 -1.17 1.89 -0.43
CA ILE A 65 -0.02 2.73 -0.81
C ILE A 65 -0.27 4.18 -0.43
N ARG A 66 -1.44 4.75 -0.77
CA ARG A 66 -1.74 6.15 -0.47
C ARG A 66 -1.78 6.40 1.04
N HIS A 67 -2.36 5.47 1.80
CA HIS A 67 -2.43 5.54 3.25
C HIS A 67 -1.05 5.44 3.91
N GLY A 68 -0.24 4.44 3.55
CA GLY A 68 1.13 4.30 4.05
C GLY A 68 2.01 5.51 3.71
N ASN A 69 1.88 6.06 2.51
CA ASN A 69 2.58 7.27 2.12
C ASN A 69 2.12 8.51 2.92
N MET A 70 0.85 8.59 3.29
CA MET A 70 0.34 9.65 4.19
C MET A 70 0.99 9.52 5.57
N GLU A 71 0.97 8.33 6.18
CA GLU A 71 1.60 8.14 7.50
C GLU A 71 3.10 8.45 7.46
N TYR A 72 3.79 8.06 6.39
CA TYR A 72 5.19 8.43 6.18
C TYR A 72 5.40 9.95 6.12
N ARG A 73 4.57 10.69 5.37
CA ARG A 73 4.62 12.17 5.34
C ARG A 73 4.42 12.80 6.72
N LEU A 74 3.67 12.13 7.59
CA LEU A 74 3.45 12.53 8.99
C LEU A 74 4.57 12.10 9.94
N GLY A 75 5.66 11.52 9.43
CA GLY A 75 6.77 11.01 10.24
C GLY A 75 6.50 9.68 10.95
N LYS A 76 5.40 9.01 10.60
CA LYS A 76 4.93 7.77 11.24
C LYS A 76 5.31 6.56 10.41
N LEU A 77 6.61 6.30 10.32
CA LEU A 77 7.14 5.21 9.50
C LEU A 77 6.63 3.83 9.95
N GLU A 78 6.56 3.60 11.26
CA GLU A 78 6.07 2.32 11.82
C GLU A 78 4.58 2.08 11.57
N ASP A 79 3.77 3.15 11.58
CA ASP A 79 2.34 3.06 11.21
C ASP A 79 2.21 2.67 9.72
N ALA A 80 3.07 3.22 8.85
CA ALA A 80 3.11 2.85 7.44
C ALA A 80 3.50 1.37 7.23
N PHE A 81 4.49 0.86 7.96
CA PHE A 81 4.87 -0.56 7.92
C PHE A 81 3.72 -1.45 8.38
N SER A 82 3.07 -1.09 9.49
CA SER A 82 1.93 -1.82 10.05
C SER A 82 0.79 -1.96 9.05
N LEU A 83 0.52 -0.92 8.24
CA LEU A 83 -0.51 -0.98 7.19
C LEU A 83 -0.22 -2.04 6.12
N TYR A 84 1.04 -2.11 5.64
CA TYR A 84 1.43 -3.14 4.67
C TYR A 84 1.38 -4.54 5.28
N GLU A 85 1.87 -4.70 6.50
CA GLU A 85 1.91 -5.99 7.18
C GLU A 85 0.50 -6.54 7.47
N GLN A 86 -0.43 -5.69 7.89
CA GLN A 86 -1.84 -6.06 8.06
C GLN A 86 -2.47 -6.48 6.73
N ALA A 87 -2.25 -5.72 5.66
CA ALA A 87 -2.77 -6.08 4.33
C ALA A 87 -2.21 -7.41 3.83
N ILE A 88 -0.91 -7.66 4.04
CA ILE A 88 -0.26 -8.94 3.71
C ILE A 88 -0.89 -10.07 4.53
N ALA A 89 -1.10 -9.89 5.83
CA ALA A 89 -1.71 -10.92 6.68
C ALA A 89 -3.13 -11.28 6.21
N ILE A 90 -3.94 -10.30 5.82
CA ILE A 90 -5.28 -10.50 5.27
C ILE A 90 -5.21 -11.29 3.95
N GLU A 91 -4.35 -10.87 3.02
CA GLU A 91 -4.24 -11.52 1.70
C GLU A 91 -3.63 -12.92 1.77
N LYS A 92 -2.75 -13.21 2.73
CA LYS A 92 -2.25 -14.57 3.01
C LYS A 92 -3.36 -15.54 3.43
N GLY A 93 -4.43 -15.03 4.05
CA GLY A 93 -5.58 -15.83 4.44
C GLY A 93 -6.49 -16.21 3.26
N LYS A 94 -6.27 -15.67 2.06
CA LYS A 94 -7.09 -15.91 0.87
C LYS A 94 -6.43 -16.94 -0.03
N GLU A 95 -7.20 -17.90 -0.53
CA GLU A 95 -6.74 -18.81 -1.57
C GLU A 95 -6.49 -18.02 -2.88
N HIS A 96 -5.34 -18.23 -3.51
CA HIS A 96 -4.96 -17.66 -4.81
C HIS A 96 -5.03 -16.11 -4.90
N SER A 97 -4.68 -15.40 -3.82
CA SER A 97 -4.63 -13.93 -3.87
C SER A 97 -3.71 -13.41 -4.98
N GLN A 98 -4.29 -12.65 -5.91
CA GLN A 98 -3.55 -11.94 -6.96
C GLN A 98 -2.87 -10.66 -6.43
N THR A 99 -3.36 -10.13 -5.30
CA THR A 99 -2.87 -8.91 -4.68
C THR A 99 -1.64 -9.18 -3.81
N LEU A 100 -1.54 -10.37 -3.19
CA LEU A 100 -0.45 -10.72 -2.27
C LEU A 100 0.96 -10.53 -2.88
N PRO A 101 1.27 -11.01 -4.10
CA PRO A 101 2.59 -10.76 -4.71
C PRO A 101 2.86 -9.26 -4.92
N MET A 102 1.81 -8.48 -5.26
CA MET A 102 1.94 -7.03 -5.46
C MET A 102 2.19 -6.30 -4.14
N LEU A 103 1.59 -6.74 -3.04
CA LEU A 103 1.84 -6.16 -1.71
C LEU A 103 3.29 -6.35 -1.28
N PHE A 104 3.85 -7.55 -1.46
CA PHE A 104 5.27 -7.78 -1.16
C PHE A 104 6.19 -6.90 -2.00
N ALA A 105 5.94 -6.80 -3.31
CA ALA A 105 6.71 -5.95 -4.21
C ALA A 105 6.66 -4.46 -3.80
N GLN A 106 5.45 -3.95 -3.50
CA GLN A 106 5.27 -2.56 -3.10
C GLN A 106 5.79 -2.27 -1.69
N TYR A 107 5.62 -3.19 -0.74
CA TYR A 107 6.12 -3.00 0.62
C TYR A 107 7.65 -2.97 0.64
N SER A 108 8.31 -3.88 -0.08
CA SER A 108 9.76 -3.87 -0.24
C SER A 108 10.26 -2.54 -0.83
N ARG A 109 9.64 -2.09 -1.92
CA ARG A 109 9.96 -0.81 -2.55
C ARG A 109 9.77 0.36 -1.58
N PHE A 110 8.67 0.38 -0.84
CA PHE A 110 8.39 1.42 0.15
C PHE A 110 9.46 1.45 1.24
N VAL A 111 9.78 0.31 1.86
CA VAL A 111 10.83 0.21 2.89
C VAL A 111 12.16 0.75 2.39
N TYR A 112 12.58 0.35 1.20
CA TYR A 112 13.83 0.83 0.61
C TYR A 112 13.82 2.34 0.40
N LEU A 113 12.76 2.89 -0.19
CA LEU A 113 12.68 4.33 -0.49
C LEU A 113 12.47 5.20 0.77
N ALA A 114 11.73 4.72 1.76
CA ALA A 114 11.38 5.47 2.95
C ALA A 114 12.47 5.43 4.04
N SER A 115 13.23 4.33 4.12
CA SER A 115 14.21 4.12 5.20
C SER A 115 15.64 3.85 4.71
N GLY A 116 15.86 3.63 3.42
CA GLY A 116 17.15 3.18 2.88
C GLY A 116 17.54 1.76 3.28
N ASN A 117 16.66 1.03 4.00
CA ASN A 117 16.97 -0.30 4.51
C ASN A 117 16.83 -1.37 3.41
N ALA A 118 17.92 -1.58 2.69
CA ALA A 118 18.10 -2.59 1.66
C ALA A 118 17.89 -4.03 2.17
N GLU A 119 18.34 -4.33 3.39
CA GLU A 119 18.23 -5.67 3.97
C GLU A 119 16.78 -6.04 4.24
N LYS A 120 16.04 -5.19 4.96
CA LYS A 120 14.60 -5.40 5.23
C LYS A 120 13.80 -5.47 3.92
N ALA A 121 14.12 -4.63 2.94
CA ALA A 121 13.47 -4.69 1.63
C ALA A 121 13.67 -6.06 0.94
N ARG A 122 14.85 -6.66 1.04
CA ARG A 122 15.12 -8.00 0.50
C ARG A 122 14.38 -9.09 1.26
N GLU A 123 14.39 -9.04 2.59
CA GLU A 123 13.68 -10.00 3.44
C GLU A 123 12.18 -10.06 3.10
N ILE A 124 11.57 -8.90 2.87
CA ILE A 124 10.17 -8.79 2.45
C ILE A 124 9.94 -9.51 1.10
N LEU A 125 10.83 -9.31 0.12
CA LEU A 125 10.71 -9.98 -1.19
C LEU A 125 10.87 -11.50 -1.07
N VAL A 126 11.83 -11.97 -0.27
CA VAL A 126 12.03 -13.40 0.00
C VAL A 126 10.78 -14.00 0.64
N GLY A 127 10.19 -13.32 1.63
CA GLY A 127 8.90 -13.69 2.20
C GLY A 127 7.79 -13.77 1.15
N GLY A 128 7.83 -12.90 0.14
CA GLY A 128 6.93 -12.97 -1.01
C GLY A 128 7.10 -14.23 -1.86
N LEU A 129 8.33 -14.69 -2.10
CA LEU A 129 8.58 -15.94 -2.82
C LEU A 129 8.06 -17.15 -2.08
N ASP A 130 8.15 -17.15 -0.75
CA ASP A 130 7.73 -18.30 0.07
C ASP A 130 6.21 -18.40 0.17
N ASN A 131 5.52 -17.26 0.19
CA ASN A 131 4.10 -17.19 0.55
C ASN A 131 3.16 -16.87 -0.62
N ALA A 132 3.66 -16.35 -1.74
CA ALA A 132 2.82 -15.88 -2.84
C ALA A 132 3.14 -16.61 -4.16
N THR A 133 2.18 -16.62 -5.08
CA THR A 133 2.43 -17.09 -6.44
C THR A 133 3.44 -16.17 -7.12
N LEU A 134 4.33 -16.77 -7.91
CA LEU A 134 5.29 -15.99 -8.67
C LEU A 134 4.55 -15.12 -9.69
N SER A 135 4.82 -13.82 -9.67
CA SER A 135 4.18 -12.85 -10.56
C SER A 135 5.22 -11.93 -11.19
N LYS A 136 4.84 -11.33 -12.31
CA LYS A 136 5.66 -10.31 -12.97
C LYS A 136 6.10 -9.20 -12.01
N ALA A 137 5.18 -8.68 -11.19
CA ALA A 137 5.47 -7.60 -10.25
C ALA A 137 6.52 -8.00 -9.20
N LEU A 138 6.44 -9.23 -8.70
CA LEU A 138 7.41 -9.74 -7.72
C LEU A 138 8.79 -9.92 -8.38
N LEU A 139 8.84 -10.50 -9.58
CA LEU A 139 10.08 -10.68 -10.34
C LEU A 139 10.76 -9.34 -10.69
N GLU A 140 9.99 -8.35 -11.15
CA GLU A 140 10.51 -7.01 -11.44
C GLU A 140 11.08 -6.33 -10.17
N ALA A 141 10.42 -6.49 -9.03
CA ALA A 141 10.91 -5.95 -7.76
C ALA A 141 12.22 -6.63 -7.32
N PHE A 142 12.34 -7.95 -7.50
CA PHE A 142 13.59 -8.67 -7.27
C PHE A 142 14.71 -8.21 -8.18
N LEU A 143 14.46 -8.10 -9.49
CA LEU A 143 15.46 -7.64 -10.45
C LEU A 143 15.94 -6.22 -10.09
N PHE A 144 15.01 -5.32 -9.75
CA PHE A 144 15.35 -3.98 -9.28
C PHE A 144 16.25 -4.03 -8.04
N CYS A 145 15.91 -4.88 -7.06
CA CYS A 145 16.68 -5.02 -5.83
C CYS A 145 18.10 -5.56 -6.09
N VAL A 146 18.26 -6.56 -6.96
CA VAL A 146 19.56 -7.12 -7.38
C VAL A 146 20.42 -6.07 -8.08
N LEU A 147 19.83 -5.27 -8.99
CA LEU A 147 20.55 -4.25 -9.75
C LEU A 147 21.03 -3.09 -8.88
N GLN A 148 20.28 -2.72 -7.84
CA GLN A 148 20.64 -1.61 -6.95
C GLN A 148 21.62 -2.03 -5.84
N LEU A 149 21.67 -3.33 -5.51
CA LEU A 149 22.41 -3.87 -4.37
C LEU A 149 23.14 -5.15 -4.80
N PRO A 150 24.33 -5.04 -5.41
CA PRO A 150 25.12 -6.20 -5.81
C PRO A 150 25.66 -6.91 -4.57
N SER A 151 24.89 -7.84 -4.01
CA SER A 151 25.32 -8.72 -2.92
C SER A 151 25.09 -10.18 -3.29
N VAL A 152 26.14 -10.98 -3.17
CA VAL A 152 26.26 -12.40 -3.60
C VAL A 152 25.27 -13.33 -2.85
N ASP A 153 24.71 -12.91 -1.72
CA ASP A 153 23.88 -13.76 -0.85
C ASP A 153 22.47 -14.06 -1.37
N LEU A 154 21.95 -13.31 -2.35
CA LEU A 154 20.62 -13.57 -2.95
C LEU A 154 20.53 -14.93 -3.66
N LEU A 155 21.68 -15.47 -4.10
CA LEU A 155 21.77 -16.78 -4.76
C LEU A 155 21.61 -17.97 -3.79
N LYS A 156 21.55 -17.75 -2.47
CA LYS A 156 21.40 -18.83 -1.48
C LYS A 156 19.95 -19.24 -1.22
N SER A 157 18.96 -18.44 -1.64
CA SER A 157 17.56 -18.87 -1.60
C SER A 157 17.33 -19.93 -2.68
N SER A 158 16.97 -21.15 -2.29
CA SER A 158 16.80 -22.28 -3.23
C SER A 158 15.78 -22.00 -4.33
N ARG A 159 14.73 -21.22 -4.04
CA ARG A 159 13.75 -20.76 -5.05
C ARG A 159 14.32 -19.68 -5.98
N PHE A 160 15.20 -18.81 -5.49
CA PHE A 160 15.84 -17.79 -6.33
C PHE A 160 16.88 -18.41 -7.26
N PHE A 161 17.64 -19.39 -6.77
CA PHE A 161 18.59 -20.15 -7.57
C PHE A 161 17.89 -20.89 -8.73
N SER A 162 16.74 -21.53 -8.48
CA SER A 162 15.93 -22.18 -9.52
C SER A 162 15.28 -21.23 -10.54
N LEU A 163 15.34 -19.92 -10.28
CA LEU A 163 14.78 -18.89 -11.16
C LEU A 163 15.83 -18.29 -12.10
N VAL A 164 17.12 -18.45 -11.77
CA VAL A 164 18.26 -17.85 -12.46
C VAL A 164 19.10 -18.90 -13.21
N VAL A 165 18.91 -20.19 -12.92
CA VAL A 165 19.52 -21.34 -13.59
C VAL A 165 18.44 -22.16 -14.30
#